data_AF-A0A9D8WV71-F1
#
_entry.id   AF-A0A9D8WV71-F1
#
_cell.length_a   1.000
_cell.length_b   1.000
_cell.length_c   1.000
_cell.angle_alpha   90.00
_cell.angle_beta   90.00
_cell.angle_gamma   90.00
#
_symmetry.space_group_name_H-M   'P 1'
#
loop_
_entity.id
_entity.type
_entity.pdbx_description
1 polymer ?
#
loop_
_entity_poly.entity_id
_entity_poly.type
_entity_poly.pdbx_seq_one_letter_code
_entity_poly.pdbx_strand_id
1 'polypeptide(L)' 'APPVYTRPAEFRGWRVPDVLLSGNFAEIEKWQEEQSFERTKRLRPDLLEKM' A
#
# COMPACT_ATOMS: atom_id res chain seq x y z
N ALA A 1 6.63 2.04 4.87
CA ALA A 1 5.52 1.33 5.56
C ALA A 1 4.26 1.42 4.71
N PRO A 2 3.69 0.27 4.30
CA PRO A 2 2.51 0.24 3.43
C PRO A 2 1.27 0.81 4.14
N PRO A 3 0.28 1.29 3.39
CA PRO A 3 -1.02 1.67 3.92
C PRO A 3 -1.78 0.43 4.43
N VAL A 4 -2.42 0.55 5.60
CA VAL A 4 -3.15 -0.54 6.25
C VAL A 4 -4.65 -0.27 6.15
N TYR A 5 -5.39 -1.29 5.71
CA TYR A 5 -6.85 -1.26 5.57
C TYR A 5 -7.48 -2.25 6.53
N THR A 6 -8.67 -1.92 7.03
CA THR A 6 -9.47 -2.80 7.88
C THR A 6 -10.93 -2.75 7.44
N ARG A 7 -11.75 -3.64 7.98
CA ARG A 7 -13.19 -3.67 7.70
C ARG A 7 -13.85 -2.37 8.20
N PRO A 8 -14.89 -1.85 7.52
CA PRO A 8 -15.58 -2.38 6.33
C PRO A 8 -14.85 -2.12 4.99
N ALA A 9 -15.19 -2.89 3.95
CA ALA A 9 -14.57 -2.79 2.62
C ALA A 9 -14.82 -1.44 1.91
N GLU A 10 -15.85 -0.71 2.32
CA GLU A 10 -16.11 0.65 1.90
C GLU A 10 -16.44 1.50 3.13
N PHE A 11 -15.73 2.62 3.29
CA PHE A 11 -15.94 3.55 4.38
C PHE A 11 -15.96 4.99 3.86
N ARG A 12 -17.09 5.69 4.03
CA ARG A 12 -17.26 7.09 3.57
C ARG A 12 -16.96 7.30 2.07
N GLY A 13 -17.23 6.30 1.23
CA GLY A 13 -16.90 6.31 -0.21
C GLY A 13 -15.46 5.91 -0.56
N TRP A 14 -14.64 5.57 0.44
CA TRP A 14 -13.29 5.04 0.25
C TRP A 14 -13.36 3.53 0.19
N ARG A 15 -12.95 2.95 -0.92
CA ARG A 15 -12.94 1.51 -1.13
C ARG A 15 -11.56 0.92 -0.86
N VAL A 16 -11.55 -0.24 -0.20
CA VAL A 16 -10.34 -1.05 -0.04
C VAL A 16 -9.89 -1.55 -1.42
N PRO A 17 -8.60 -1.43 -1.79
CA PRO A 17 -8.10 -1.92 -3.06
C PRO A 17 -8.48 -3.38 -3.33
N ASP A 18 -8.95 -3.70 -4.53
CA ASP A 18 -9.39 -5.05 -4.92
C ASP A 18 -8.28 -6.09 -4.77
N VAL A 19 -7.01 -5.69 -4.93
CA VAL A 19 -5.84 -6.55 -4.68
C VAL A 19 -5.81 -7.10 -3.25
N LEU A 20 -6.21 -6.31 -2.26
CA LEU A 20 -6.29 -6.73 -0.86
C LEU A 20 -7.50 -7.62 -0.57
N LEU A 21 -8.50 -7.60 -1.45
CA LEU A 21 -9.70 -8.44 -1.37
C LEU A 21 -9.55 -9.74 -2.18
N SER A 22 -8.58 -9.81 -3.09
CA SER A 22 -8.37 -10.93 -4.01
C SER A 22 -7.95 -12.24 -3.34
N GLY A 23 -7.37 -12.17 -2.12
CA GLY A 23 -6.78 -13.33 -1.44
C GLY A 23 -5.47 -13.84 -2.06
N ASN A 24 -4.94 -13.16 -3.08
CA ASN A 24 -3.67 -13.52 -3.69
C ASN A 24 -2.50 -12.89 -2.92
N PHE A 25 -1.82 -13.70 -2.10
CA PHE A 25 -0.72 -13.23 -1.25
C PHE A 25 0.45 -12.63 -2.04
N ALA A 26 0.80 -13.16 -3.21
CA ALA A 26 1.91 -12.66 -4.01
C ALA A 26 1.62 -11.26 -4.58
N GLU A 27 0.40 -11.04 -5.07
CA GLU A 27 -0.03 -9.73 -5.57
C GLU A 27 -0.18 -8.72 -4.43
N ILE A 28 -0.62 -9.15 -3.25
CA ILE A 28 -0.71 -8.31 -2.05
C ILE A 28 0.67 -7.85 -1.59
N GLU A 29 1.66 -8.74 -1.55
CA GLU A 29 3.03 -8.40 -1.16
C GLU A 29 3.65 -7.39 -2.12
N LYS A 30 3.57 -7.67 -3.43
CA LYS A 30 4.03 -6.76 -4.48
C LYS A 30 3.39 -5.38 -4.36
N TRP A 31 2.08 -5.34 -4.18
CA TRP A 31 1.36 -4.08 -4.00
C TRP A 31 1.81 -3.33 -2.74
N GLN A 32 2.03 -4.03 -1.62
CA GLN A 32 2.51 -3.40 -0.39
C GLN A 32 3.93 -2.82 -0.55
N GLU A 33 4.82 -3.51 -1.25
CA GLU A 33 6.15 -3.01 -1.58
C GLU A 33 6.09 -1.74 -2.43
N GLU A 34 5.31 -1.76 -3.51
CA GLU A 34 5.10 -0.61 -4.39
C GLU A 34 4.57 0.59 -3.60
N GLN A 35 3.52 0.40 -2.80
CA GLN A 35 2.94 1.48 -1.98
C GLN A 35 3.91 2.01 -0.94
N SER A 36 4.74 1.14 -0.32
CA SER A 36 5.76 1.57 0.63
C SER A 36 6.84 2.39 -0.06
N PHE A 37 7.27 1.99 -1.25
CA PHE A 37 8.26 2.70 -2.05
C PHE A 37 7.73 4.06 -2.51
N GLU A 38 6.53 4.12 -3.09
CA GLU A 38 5.89 5.38 -3.51
C GLU A 38 5.72 6.35 -2.35
N ARG A 39 5.28 5.85 -1.19
CA ARG A 39 5.13 6.67 0.02
C ARG A 39 6.48 7.21 0.50
N THR A 40 7.53 6.39 0.45
CA THR A 40 8.89 6.81 0.82
C THR A 40 9.40 7.86 -0.14
N LYS A 41 9.28 7.64 -1.46
CA LYS A 41 9.65 8.61 -2.50
C LYS A 41 8.96 9.96 -2.34
N ARG A 42 7.68 9.97 -1.95
CA ARG A 42 6.90 11.20 -1.78
C ARG A 42 7.20 11.92 -0.47
N LEU A 43 7.32 11.19 0.65
CA LEU A 43 7.42 11.81 1.98
C LEU A 43 8.86 12.00 2.46
N ARG A 44 9.75 11.09 2.06
CA ARG A 44 11.14 10.99 2.52
C ARG A 44 12.05 10.55 1.37
N PRO A 45 12.15 11.34 0.29
CA PRO A 45 13.06 11.04 -0.83
C PRO A 45 14.51 10.92 -0.35
N ASP A 46 14.86 11.61 0.74
CA ASP A 46 16.15 11.54 1.42
C ASP A 46 16.56 10.13 1.90
N LEU A 47 15.60 9.22 2.14
CA LEU A 47 15.89 7.84 2.49
C LEU A 47 16.28 6.98 1.27
N LEU A 48 15.88 7.39 0.06
CA LEU A 48 16.22 6.70 -1.19
C LEU A 48 17.59 7.14 -1.72
N GLU A 49 17.99 8.39 -1.48
CA GLU A 49 19.33 8.89 -1.86
C GLU A 49 20.45 8.25 -1.04
N LYS A 50 20.13 7.69 0.12
CA LYS A 50 21.09 7.05 1.04
C LYS A 50 21.20 5.53 0.88
N MET A 51 20.46 4.96 -0.06
CA MET A 51 20.34 3.52 -0.27
C MET A 51 21.25 3.03 -1.40
#